data_AF-A0A9X7VVP5-F1
#
_entry.id   AF-A0A9X7VVP5-F1
#
_cell.length_a   1.000
_cell.length_b   1.000
_cell.length_c   1.000
_cell.angle_alpha   90.00
_cell.angle_beta   90.00
_cell.angle_gamma   90.00
#
_symmetry.space_group_name_H-M   'P 1'
#
loop_
_entity.id
_entity.type
_entity.pdbx_description
1 polymer ?
#
loop_
_entity_poly.entity_id
_entity_poly.type
_entity_poly.pdbx_seq_one_letter_code
_entity_poly.pdbx_strand_id
1 'polypeptide(L)'
;MRNLIAWVLLLAVFLIAGEGLNLFRIHVVDWLAYGRAADGVISILGLILAFLGTAFLGGYVYYRDKKRGKLQREGWRGRPVTKKRLPRQR
;
A
#
# COMPACT_ATOMS: atom_id res chain seq x y z
N MET A 1 -6.57 -14.86 -16.79
CA MET A 1 -7.62 -14.47 -15.80
C MET A 1 -7.04 -14.03 -14.45
N ARG A 2 -6.45 -14.91 -13.61
CA ARG A 2 -6.03 -14.57 -12.23
C ARG A 2 -5.05 -13.39 -12.09
N ASN A 3 -4.09 -13.25 -13.01
CA ASN A 3 -3.17 -12.11 -13.02
C ASN A 3 -3.87 -10.81 -13.41
N LEU A 4 -4.86 -10.88 -14.30
CA LEU A 4 -5.61 -9.72 -14.79
C LEU A 4 -6.49 -9.15 -13.66
N ILE A 5 -7.15 -10.02 -12.90
CA ILE A 5 -7.91 -9.65 -11.69
C ILE A 5 -7.01 -8.93 -10.66
N ALA A 6 -5.77 -9.41 -10.46
CA ALA A 6 -4.81 -8.76 -9.58
C ALA A 6 -4.44 -7.35 -10.06
N TRP A 7 -4.24 -7.16 -11.36
CA TRP A 7 -3.97 -5.84 -11.94
C TRP A 7 -5.16 -4.90 -11.80
N VAL A 8 -6.38 -5.38 -12.05
CA VAL A 8 -7.60 -4.59 -11.88
C VAL A 8 -7.76 -4.15 -10.42
N LEU A 9 -7.56 -5.05 -9.45
CA LEU A 9 -7.60 -4.70 -8.03
C LEU A 9 -6.55 -3.66 -7.65
N LEU A 10 -5.32 -3.81 -8.12
CA LEU A 10 -4.25 -2.85 -7.87
C LEU A 10 -4.58 -1.46 -8.44
N LEU A 11 -5.06 -1.42 -9.69
CA LEU A 11 -5.44 -0.16 -10.35
C LEU A 11 -6.64 0.48 -9.66
N ALA A 12 -7.67 -0.31 -9.31
CA ALA A 12 -8.84 0.21 -8.61
C ALA A 12 -8.46 0.84 -7.26
N VAL A 13 -7.66 0.15 -6.45
CA VAL A 13 -7.23 0.69 -5.14
C VAL A 13 -6.33 1.91 -5.32
N PHE A 14 -5.45 1.91 -6.33
CA PHE A 14 -4.62 3.05 -6.64
C PHE A 14 -5.45 4.28 -7.01
N LEU A 15 -6.47 4.13 -7.85
CA LEU A 15 -7.36 5.23 -8.23
C LEU A 15 -8.18 5.74 -7.03
N ILE A 16 -8.68 4.84 -6.19
CA ILE A 16 -9.41 5.22 -4.95
C ILE A 16 -8.50 6.00 -3.99
N ALA A 17 -7.24 5.56 -3.82
CA ALA A 17 -6.28 6.28 -3.00
C ALA A 17 -5.97 7.68 -3.56
N GLY A 18 -5.84 7.77 -4.89
CA GLY A 18 -5.65 9.03 -5.62
C GLY A 18 -6.83 9.99 -5.42
N GLU A 19 -8.06 9.50 -5.50
CA GLU A 19 -9.25 10.31 -5.19
C GLU A 19 -9.28 10.77 -3.73
N GLY A 20 -8.83 9.94 -2.78
CA GLY A 20 -8.65 10.39 -1.39
C GLY A 20 -7.75 11.62 -1.25
N LEU A 21 -6.62 11.64 -1.98
CA LEU A 21 -5.72 12.80 -2.00
C LEU A 21 -6.36 14.01 -2.70
N ASN A 22 -7.16 13.78 -3.75
CA ASN A 22 -7.89 14.84 -4.43
C ASN A 22 -8.96 15.49 -3.53
N LEU A 23 -9.74 14.67 -2.82
CA LEU A 23 -10.70 15.12 -1.81
C LEU A 23 -10.02 15.94 -0.72
N PHE A 24 -8.90 15.46 -0.20
CA PHE A 24 -8.09 16.22 0.75
C PHE A 24 -7.66 17.56 0.17
N ARG A 25 -7.07 17.57 -1.03
CA ARG A 25 -6.55 18.78 -1.69
C ARG A 25 -7.63 19.86 -1.84
N ILE A 26 -8.83 19.49 -2.30
CA ILE A 26 -9.90 20.45 -2.54
C ILE A 26 -10.43 20.98 -1.21
N HIS A 27 -10.82 20.08 -0.30
CA HIS A 27 -11.53 20.46 0.92
C HIS A 27 -10.61 21.07 1.98
N VAL A 28 -9.30 20.77 1.99
CA VAL A 28 -8.36 21.47 2.88
C VAL A 28 -8.20 22.94 2.47
N VAL A 29 -8.21 23.23 1.17
CA VAL A 29 -8.14 24.62 0.67
C VAL A 29 -9.43 25.35 1.01
N ASP A 30 -10.59 24.73 0.78
CA ASP A 30 -11.88 25.35 1.11
C ASP A 30 -12.07 25.54 2.61
N TRP A 31 -11.61 24.59 3.43
CA TRP A 31 -11.61 24.73 4.89
C TRP A 31 -10.74 25.90 5.35
N LEU A 32 -9.54 26.04 4.79
CA LEU A 32 -8.64 27.15 5.12
C LEU A 32 -9.18 28.51 4.64
N ALA A 33 -9.92 28.54 3.53
CA ALA A 33 -10.48 29.77 2.98
C ALA A 33 -11.77 30.22 3.69
N TYR A 34 -12.66 29.29 4.01
CA TYR A 34 -14.02 29.60 4.48
C TYR A 34 -14.35 29.10 5.88
N GLY A 35 -13.48 28.29 6.50
CA GLY A 35 -13.63 27.82 7.89
C GLY A 35 -14.80 26.85 8.12
N ARG A 36 -15.39 26.28 7.07
CA ARG A 36 -16.56 25.39 7.21
C ARG A 36 -16.14 24.04 7.78
N ALA A 37 -16.69 23.66 8.92
CA ALA A 37 -16.35 22.41 9.59
C ALA A 37 -16.52 21.15 8.70
N ALA A 38 -17.50 21.15 7.80
CA ALA A 38 -17.74 20.06 6.85
C ALA A 38 -16.52 19.80 5.95
N ASP A 39 -15.89 20.86 5.43
CA ASP A 39 -14.71 20.76 4.56
C ASP A 39 -13.51 20.19 5.33
N GLY A 40 -13.35 20.59 6.60
CA GLY A 40 -12.36 20.02 7.50
C GLY A 40 -12.54 18.51 7.68
N VAL A 41 -13.77 18.05 7.93
CA VAL A 41 -14.09 16.62 8.08
C VAL A 41 -13.81 15.85 6.78
N ILE A 42 -14.27 16.36 5.64
CA ILE A 42 -14.06 15.70 4.33
C ILE A 42 -12.57 15.61 4.02
N SER A 43 -11.78 16.64 4.36
CA SER A 43 -10.33 16.63 4.13
C SER A 43 -9.64 15.49 4.91
N ILE A 44 -10.04 15.27 6.17
CA ILE A 44 -9.53 14.18 7.01
C ILE A 44 -9.96 12.82 6.45
N LEU A 45 -11.21 12.68 6.02
CA LEU A 45 -11.70 11.46 5.38
C LEU A 45 -10.93 11.15 4.09
N GLY A 46 -10.61 12.16 3.29
CA GLY A 46 -9.76 12.04 2.10
C GLY A 46 -8.37 11.49 2.44
N LEU A 47 -7.72 12.03 3.49
CA LEU A 47 -6.43 11.53 3.97
C LEU A 47 -6.51 10.07 4.46
N ILE A 48 -7.55 9.73 5.22
CA ILE A 48 -7.76 8.36 5.69
C ILE A 48 -7.92 7.41 4.50
N LEU A 49 -8.71 7.79 3.49
CA LEU A 49 -8.92 7.00 2.29
C LEU A 49 -7.61 6.79 1.51
N ALA A 50 -6.83 7.85 1.33
CA ALA A 50 -5.52 7.79 0.69
C ALA A 50 -4.54 6.90 1.46
N PHE A 51 -4.50 7.03 2.78
CA PHE A 51 -3.64 6.23 3.65
C PHE A 51 -4.02 4.75 3.59
N LEU A 52 -5.31 4.43 3.74
CA LEU A 52 -5.81 3.06 3.69
C LEU A 52 -5.55 2.41 2.32
N GLY A 53 -5.78 3.13 1.22
CA GLY A 53 -5.49 2.63 -0.12
C GLY A 53 -4.00 2.35 -0.33
N THR A 54 -3.13 3.26 0.13
CA THR A 54 -1.67 3.09 0.05
C THR A 54 -1.17 1.95 0.93
N ALA A 55 -1.67 1.86 2.17
CA ALA A 55 -1.35 0.79 3.10
C ALA A 55 -1.80 -0.58 2.57
N PHE A 56 -2.99 -0.64 1.95
CA PHE A 56 -3.47 -1.84 1.28
C PHE A 56 -2.55 -2.25 0.13
N LEU A 57 -2.14 -1.31 -0.73
CA LEU A 57 -1.22 -1.58 -1.84
C LEU A 57 0.11 -2.16 -1.33
N GLY A 58 0.73 -1.52 -0.33
CA GLY A 58 1.95 -2.01 0.29
C GLY A 58 1.77 -3.39 0.94
N GLY A 59 0.68 -3.58 1.68
CA GLY A 59 0.33 -4.85 2.31
C GLY A 59 0.09 -5.98 1.32
N TYR A 60 -0.60 -5.70 0.22
CA TYR A 60 -0.85 -6.67 -0.86
C TYR A 60 0.46 -7.11 -1.53
N VAL A 61 1.33 -6.15 -1.86
CA VAL A 61 2.65 -6.44 -2.46
C VAL A 61 3.49 -7.29 -1.50
N TYR A 62 3.55 -6.90 -0.22
CA TYR A 62 4.26 -7.65 0.81
C TYR A 62 3.73 -9.08 0.96
N TYR A 63 2.41 -9.24 1.07
CA TYR A 63 1.76 -10.54 1.19
C TYR A 63 2.05 -11.44 -0.02
N ARG A 64 1.96 -10.87 -1.23
CA ARG A 64 2.24 -11.57 -2.48
C ARG A 64 3.69 -12.06 -2.53
N ASP A 65 4.63 -11.21 -2.13
CA ASP A 65 6.05 -11.53 -2.20
C ASP A 65 6.49 -12.48 -1.08
N LYS A 66 5.84 -12.42 0.11
CA LYS A 66 5.97 -13.42 1.18
C LYS A 66 5.57 -14.80 0.70
N LYS A 67 4.40 -14.94 0.08
CA LYS A 67 3.92 -16.21 -0.48
C LYS A 67 4.83 -16.79 -1.56
N ARG A 68 5.54 -15.94 -2.30
CA ARG A 68 6.48 -16.35 -3.36
C ARG A 68 7.89 -16.64 -2.83
N GLY A 69 8.11 -16.62 -1.51
CA GLY A 69 9.42 -16.85 -0.89
C GLY A 69 10.47 -15.81 -1.24
N LYS A 70 10.07 -14.64 -1.77
CA LYS A 70 11.02 -13.61 -2.21
C LYS A 70 11.66 -12.85 -1.05
N LEU A 71 10.99 -12.83 0.11
CA LEU A 71 11.46 -12.16 1.33
C LEU A 71 12.62 -12.88 2.02
N GLN A 72 12.90 -14.14 1.66
CA GLN A 72 14.00 -14.94 2.23
C GLN A 72 15.26 -14.92 1.36
N ARG A 73 15.40 -13.95 0.46
CA ARG A 73 16.60 -13.81 -0.38
C ARG A 73 17.50 -12.74 0.24
N GLU A 74 18.77 -13.05 0.41
CA GLU A 74 19.77 -12.10 0.92
C GLU A 74 20.24 -11.17 -0.21
N GLY A 75 20.22 -9.86 0.05
CA GLY A 75 20.67 -8.80 -0.86
C GLY A 75 19.73 -8.49 -2.03
N TRP A 76 19.89 -7.30 -2.62
CA TRP A 76 19.12 -6.80 -3.77
C TRP A 76 19.15 -7.74 -4.99
N ARG A 77 20.15 -8.64 -5.07
CA ARG A 77 20.36 -9.62 -6.15
C ARG A 77 19.71 -10.98 -5.93
N GLY A 78 18.96 -11.18 -4.85
CA GLY A 78 18.06 -12.33 -4.75
C GLY A 78 18.73 -13.70 -4.60
N ARG A 79 19.96 -13.77 -4.05
CA ARG A 79 20.62 -15.08 -3.85
C ARG A 79 19.84 -15.87 -2.78
N PRO A 80 19.57 -17.16 -3.00
CA PRO A 80 18.95 -17.99 -1.97
C PRO A 80 19.86 -18.04 -0.75
N VAL A 81 19.31 -17.76 0.43
CA VAL A 81 20.03 -17.93 1.70
C VAL A 81 20.40 -19.39 1.81
N THR A 82 21.71 -19.68 1.71
CA THR A 82 22.20 -21.03 1.93
C THR A 82 22.06 -21.30 3.41
N LYS A 83 21.04 -22.06 3.82
CA LYS A 83 20.95 -22.58 5.19
C LYS A 83 22.23 -23.39 5.44
N LYS A 84 23.21 -22.82 6.15
CA LYS A 84 24.34 -23.57 6.67
C LYS A 84 23.76 -24.72 7.48
N ARG A 85 23.90 -25.96 6.99
CA ARG A 85 23.62 -27.16 7.79
C ARG A 85 24.54 -27.09 8.99
N LEU A 86 24.00 -26.84 10.18
CA LEU A 86 24.74 -27.03 11.41
C LEU A 86 25.20 -28.50 11.46
N PRO A 87 26.47 -28.77 11.78
CA PRO A 87 26.96 -30.13 11.88
C PRO A 87 26.17 -30.84 12.98
N ARG A 88 25.55 -31.97 12.63
CA ARG A 88 24.98 -32.90 13.60
C ARG A 88 26.15 -33.40 14.45
N GLN A 89 26.29 -32.88 15.66
CA GLN A 89 27.16 -33.49 16.65
C GLN A 89 26.57 -34.88 16.96
N ARG A 90 27.36 -35.91 16.66
CA ARG A 90 27.12 -37.30 17.07
C ARG A 90 27.86 -37.54 18.38
#